data_AF-A0A6P2FQX4-F1
#
_entry.id   AF-A0A6P2FQX4-F1
#
_cell.length_a   1.000
_cell.length_b   1.000
_cell.length_c   1.000
_cell.angle_alpha   90.00
_cell.angle_beta   90.00
_cell.angle_gamma   90.00
#
_symmetry.space_group_name_H-M   'P 1'
#
loop_
_entity.id
_entity.type
_entity.pdbx_description
1 polymer ?
#
loop_
_entity_poly.entity_id
_entity_poly.type
_entity_poly.pdbx_seq_one_letter_code
_entity_poly.pdbx_strand_id
1 'polypeptide(L)'
;MPSFLRSIAVTVDEPDPGHFYWVLLESQGPEDEFRLLNSSPRGTDSYEHALQEGVNALRRLYETHHVGPRREALDEEENPSGWTPLA
;
A
#
# COMPACT_ATOMS: atom_id res chain seq x y z
N MET A 1 -1.12 -18.43 14.55
CA MET A 1 -1.10 -18.67 13.09
C MET A 1 0.04 -17.86 12.48
N PRO A 2 0.64 -18.27 11.35
CA PRO A 2 1.65 -17.46 10.68
C PRO A 2 1.08 -16.08 10.28
N SER A 3 1.94 -15.07 10.21
CA SER A 3 1.56 -13.72 9.74
C SER A 3 2.31 -13.37 8.46
N PHE A 4 1.60 -12.87 7.45
CA PHE A 4 2.15 -12.50 6.16
C PHE A 4 2.36 -11.01 6.04
N LEU A 5 3.33 -10.61 5.21
CA LEU A 5 3.49 -9.22 4.81
C LEU A 5 2.27 -8.80 3.97
N ARG A 6 1.67 -7.66 4.30
CA ARG A 6 0.61 -7.05 3.50
C ARG A 6 1.23 -6.43 2.26
N SER A 7 0.73 -6.83 1.08
CA SER A 7 1.14 -6.24 -0.18
C SER A 7 0.39 -4.92 -0.38
N ILE A 8 1.06 -3.80 -0.07
CA ILE A 8 0.48 -2.46 -0.11
C ILE A 8 1.27 -1.58 -1.08
N ALA A 9 0.60 -1.06 -2.10
CA ALA A 9 1.13 -0.06 -3.00
C ALA A 9 0.86 1.35 -2.46
N VAL A 10 1.83 2.25 -2.62
CA VAL A 10 1.65 3.70 -2.52
C VAL A 10 1.60 4.23 -3.94
N THR A 11 0.49 4.84 -4.34
CA THR A 11 0.36 5.53 -5.62
C THR A 11 0.11 7.02 -5.39
N VAL A 12 0.40 7.81 -6.42
CA VAL A 12 0.04 9.23 -6.46
C VAL A 12 -0.79 9.44 -7.72
N ASP A 13 -1.99 9.99 -7.54
CA ASP A 13 -2.93 10.32 -8.60
C ASP A 13 -3.03 11.83 -8.78
N GLU A 14 -3.34 12.27 -9.99
CA GLU A 14 -3.55 13.68 -10.36
C GLU A 14 -4.91 13.80 -11.08
N PRO A 15 -6.04 13.70 -10.36
CA PRO A 15 -7.37 13.78 -10.95
C PRO A 15 -7.66 15.16 -11.57
N ASP A 16 -7.08 16.20 -10.97
CA ASP A 16 -7.09 17.57 -11.47
C ASP A 16 -5.64 18.01 -11.72
N PRO A 17 -5.29 18.59 -12.88
CA PRO A 17 -3.93 19.03 -13.16
C PRO A 17 -3.37 19.94 -12.06
N GLY A 18 -2.16 19.63 -11.61
CA GLY A 18 -1.46 20.30 -10.52
C GLY A 18 -1.92 19.93 -9.11
N HIS A 19 -2.86 18.99 -8.93
CA HIS A 19 -3.35 18.57 -7.63
C HIS A 19 -3.12 17.07 -7.43
N PHE A 20 -2.15 16.75 -6.58
CA PHE A 20 -1.67 15.40 -6.34
C PHE A 20 -2.26 14.81 -5.06
N TYR A 21 -2.70 13.56 -5.13
CA TYR A 21 -3.34 12.82 -4.04
C TYR A 21 -2.58 11.51 -3.85
N TRP A 22 -2.23 11.16 -2.61
CA TRP A 22 -1.67 9.83 -2.35
C TRP A 22 -2.77 8.82 -2.07
N VAL A 23 -2.54 7.57 -2.46
CA VAL A 23 -3.46 6.46 -2.22
C VAL A 23 -2.67 5.25 -1.73
N LEU A 24 -3.20 4.56 -0.72
CA LEU A 24 -2.73 3.25 -0.27
C LEU A 24 -3.69 2.18 -0.77
N LEU A 25 -3.16 1.21 -1.51
CA LEU A 25 -3.91 0.11 -2.12
C LEU A 25 -3.36 -1.22 -1.62
N GLU A 26 -4.20 -2.10 -1.08
CA GLU A 26 -3.81 -3.45 -0.66
C GLU A 26 -4.23 -4.48 -1.70
N SER A 27 -3.27 -5.26 -2.20
CA SER A 27 -3.57 -6.41 -3.06
C SER A 27 -4.41 -7.43 -2.29
N GLN A 28 -5.47 -7.91 -2.93
CA GLN A 28 -6.39 -8.91 -2.38
C GLN A 28 -6.03 -10.34 -2.82
N GLY A 29 -4.94 -10.52 -3.57
CA GLY A 29 -4.52 -11.82 -4.08
C GLY A 29 -3.77 -11.73 -5.40
N PRO A 30 -3.53 -12.87 -6.06
CA PRO A 30 -2.73 -12.97 -7.29
C PRO A 30 -3.41 -12.42 -8.55
N GLU A 31 -4.70 -12.04 -8.48
CA GLU A 31 -5.48 -11.56 -9.63
C GLU A 31 -5.36 -10.03 -9.85
N ASP A 32 -4.31 -9.40 -9.32
CA ASP A 32 -4.09 -7.95 -9.40
C ASP A 32 -5.25 -7.07 -8.90
N GLU A 33 -6.12 -7.63 -8.05
CA GLU A 33 -7.20 -6.88 -7.42
C GLU A 33 -6.68 -6.05 -6.25
N PHE A 34 -7.00 -4.75 -6.23
CA PHE A 34 -6.60 -3.84 -5.18
C PHE A 34 -7.79 -3.27 -4.42
N ARG A 35 -7.69 -3.28 -3.08
CA ARG A 35 -8.63 -2.62 -2.19
C ARG A 35 -8.04 -1.30 -1.69
N LEU A 36 -8.82 -0.22 -1.77
CA LEU A 36 -8.48 1.06 -1.14
C LEU A 36 -8.34 0.88 0.39
N LEU A 37 -7.17 1.23 0.93
CA LEU A 37 -6.93 1.26 2.37
C LEU A 37 -7.10 2.64 2.95
N ASN A 38 -6.52 3.63 2.29
CA ASN A 38 -6.48 5.01 2.76
C ASN A 38 -6.11 5.92 1.59
N SER A 39 -6.43 7.19 1.71
CA SER A 39 -6.06 8.21 0.74
C SER A 39 -5.91 9.58 1.39
N SER A 40 -5.24 10.49 0.69
CA SER A 40 -5.15 11.88 1.10
C SER A 40 -6.54 12.51 1.16
N PRO A 41 -6.90 13.18 2.26
CA PRO A 41 -8.19 13.88 2.36
C PRO A 41 -8.26 15.14 1.48
N ARG A 42 -7.11 15.63 1.00
CA ARG A 42 -6.97 16.81 0.13
C ARG A 42 -5.75 16.65 -0.77
N GLY A 43 -5.80 17.27 -1.95
CA GLY A 43 -4.67 17.33 -2.86
C GLY A 43 -3.62 18.33 -2.41
N THR A 44 -2.38 18.10 -2.86
CA THR A 44 -1.24 19.01 -2.72
C THR A 44 -0.76 19.47 -4.10
N ASP A 45 -0.09 20.61 -4.16
CA ASP A 45 0.50 21.17 -5.38
C ASP A 45 1.84 20.53 -5.77
N SER A 46 2.28 19.52 -5.04
CA SER A 46 3.54 18.82 -5.25
C SER A 46 3.39 17.31 -5.22
N TYR A 47 3.75 16.65 -6.34
CA TYR A 47 3.84 15.20 -6.44
C TYR A 47 4.73 14.60 -5.35
N GLU A 48 5.90 15.20 -5.12
CA GLU A 48 6.86 14.72 -4.12
C GLU A 48 6.28 14.82 -2.71
N HIS A 49 5.57 15.91 -2.42
CA HIS A 49 4.88 16.06 -1.13
C HIS A 49 3.81 14.97 -0.96
N ALA A 50 2.97 14.74 -1.98
CA ALA A 50 1.96 13.68 -1.93
C ALA A 50 2.61 12.31 -1.68
N LEU A 51 3.67 11.99 -2.42
CA LEU A 51 4.38 10.72 -2.27
C LEU A 51 4.94 10.54 -0.85
N GLN A 52 5.58 11.57 -0.30
CA GLN A 52 6.11 11.54 1.06
C GLN A 52 5.01 11.34 2.11
N GLU A 53 3.87 12.01 1.96
CA GLU A 53 2.71 11.81 2.84
C GLU A 53 2.15 10.39 2.74
N GLY A 54 2.05 9.82 1.53
CA GLY A 54 1.63 8.44 1.32
C GLY A 54 2.58 7.43 1.96
N VAL A 55 3.90 7.61 1.80
CA VAL A 55 4.92 6.78 2.47
C VAL A 55 4.81 6.91 3.99
N ASN A 56 4.57 8.12 4.51
CA ASN A 56 4.37 8.34 5.94
C ASN A 56 3.07 7.71 6.45
N ALA A 57 2.01 7.66 5.65
CA ALA A 57 0.79 6.94 5.98
C ALA A 57 1.03 5.41 6.03
N LEU A 58 1.76 4.85 5.06
CA LEU A 58 2.16 3.44 5.06
C LEU A 58 2.99 3.08 6.30
N ARG A 59 3.92 3.95 6.70
CA ARG A 59 4.75 3.77 7.91
C ARG A 59 3.93 3.61 9.19
N ARG A 60 2.72 4.16 9.25
CA ARG A 60 1.83 4.03 10.42
C ARG A 60 1.12 2.68 10.50
N LEU A 61 1.19 1.86 9.44
CA LEU A 61 0.54 0.54 9.38
C LEU A 61 1.39 -0.58 9.97
N TYR A 62 2.61 -0.31 10.42
CA TYR A 62 3.48 -1.33 10.99
C TYR A 62 4.11 -0.90 12.30
N GLU A 63 4.29 -1.87 13.20
CA GLU A 63 4.82 -1.64 14.54
C GLU A 63 6.34 -1.42 14.52
N THR A 64 7.05 -2.15 13.66
CA THR A 64 8.51 -2.05 13.56
C THR A 64 8.97 -2.07 12.11
N HIS A 65 10.01 -1.27 11.81
CA HIS A 65 10.55 -1.13 10.46
C HIS A 65 11.06 -2.43 9.85
N HIS A 66 11.48 -3.40 10.68
CA HIS A 66 12.07 -4.65 10.21
C HIS A 66 11.03 -5.73 9.84
N VAL A 67 9.78 -5.61 10.32
CA VAL A 67 8.73 -6.61 10.00
C VAL A 67 7.74 -6.13 8.94
N GLY A 68 7.58 -4.81 8.77
CA GLY A 68 6.60 -4.22 7.86
C GLY A 68 5.14 -4.47 8.28
N PRO A 69 4.16 -4.05 7.48
CA PRO A 69 2.75 -4.21 7.82
C PRO A 69 2.35 -5.67 7.67
N ARG A 70 1.85 -6.29 8.74
CA ARG A 70 1.52 -7.72 8.76
C ARG A 70 0.01 -7.93 8.89
N ARG A 71 -0.48 -9.04 8.34
CA ARG A 71 -1.81 -9.59 8.64
C ARG A 71 -1.70 -11.06 9.02
N GLU A 72 -2.65 -11.52 9.80
CA GLU A 72 -2.78 -12.95 10.09
C GLU A 72 -3.22 -13.70 8.82
N ALA A 73 -2.76 -14.94 8.71
CA ALA A 73 -3.21 -15.88 7.70
C ALA A 73 -4.71 -16.20 7.90
N LEU A 74 -5.46 -16.30 6.81
CA LEU A 74 -6.84 -16.80 6.85
C LEU A 74 -6.87 -18.33 7.01
N ASP A 75 -5.88 -19.03 6.44
CA ASP A 75 -5.66 -20.48 6.57
C ASP A 75 -4.16 -20.83 6.44
N GLU A 76 -3.80 -22.12 6.61
CA GLU A 76 -2.40 -22.59 6.59
C GLU A 76 -1.79 -22.67 5.18
N GLU A 77 -2.60 -22.58 4.13
CA GLU A 77 -2.21 -22.79 2.73
C GLU A 77 -2.03 -21.46 1.96
N GLU A 78 -2.39 -20.34 2.59
CA GLU A 78 -2.30 -19.00 2.01
C GLU A 78 -0.84 -18.59 1.72
N ASN A 79 -0.51 -18.34 0.45
CA ASN A 79 0.70 -17.60 0.06
C ASN A 79 0.28 -16.30 -0.65
N PRO A 80 0.11 -15.20 0.10
CA PRO A 80 -0.50 -14.00 -0.43
C PRO A 80 0.47 -13.12 -1.23
N SER A 81 1.76 -13.47 -1.28
CA SER A 81 2.77 -12.58 -1.86
C SER A 81 2.71 -12.50 -3.38
N GLY A 82 2.36 -13.59 -4.07
CA GLY A 82 2.31 -13.67 -5.55
C GLY A 82 3.59 -13.21 -6.28
N TRP A 83 4.68 -12.96 -5.53
CA TRP A 83 5.79 -12.15 -6.02
C TRP A 83 6.59 -12.92 -7.06
N THR A 84 6.69 -12.32 -8.25
CA THR A 84 7.54 -12.80 -9.33
C THR A 84 8.45 -11.64 -9.73
N PRO A 85 9.78 -11.80 -9.74
CA PRO A 85 10.68 -10.75 -10.19
C PRO A 85 10.45 -10.44 -11.67
N LEU A 86 10.52 -9.16 -12.04
CA LEU A 86 10.59 -8.78 -13.45
C LEU A 86 11.93 -9.26 -14.03
N ALA A 87 11.89 -9.81 -15.24
CA ALA A 87 13.05 -10.29 -15.99
C ALA A 87 13.91 -9.15 -16.55
#